data_AF-A0A3C1C0L4-F1
#
_entry.id   AF-A0A3C1C0L4-F1
#
_cell.length_a   1.000
_cell.length_b   1.000
_cell.length_c   1.000
_cell.angle_alpha   90.00
_cell.angle_beta   90.00
_cell.angle_gamma   90.00
#
_symmetry.space_group_name_H-M   'P 1'
#
loop_
_entity.id
_entity.type
_entity.pdbx_description
1 polymer ?
#
loop_
_entity_poly.entity_id
_entity_poly.type
_entity_poly.pdbx_seq_one_letter_code
_entity_poly.pdbx_strand_id
1 'polypeptide(L)'
;MNRPFHSKVAVGFVMVAMLWLGAGGAGAQMAVPSAAAPGPGSDILRIRKMSPTTEKTPLFKTSVQAQSSGRLTDWWRVVVEFETAPEWIDELEFTYYVYMKDQSNRGAEVMFRGAVTYVNVPKGKHIGDMFLHPSTVARMGRVEQVAVVVKHKGAVAAMESTAKMPNWWDRFPPVDGVLLNRAQTPFSVIDFDAFNAIKPVAASPR
;
A
#
# COMPACT_ATOMS: atom_id res chain seq x y z
N MET A 1 45.84 -25.15 -25.25
CA MET A 1 47.24 -24.85 -25.64
C MET A 1 47.33 -25.04 -27.15
N ASN A 2 47.73 -24.13 -28.03
CA ASN A 2 48.49 -22.89 -27.94
C ASN A 2 48.02 -21.96 -29.07
N ARG A 3 47.91 -20.65 -28.79
CA ARG A 3 48.00 -19.59 -29.81
C ARG A 3 49.47 -19.31 -30.13
N PRO A 4 49.72 -18.65 -31.27
CA PRO A 4 50.73 -17.59 -31.25
C PRO A 4 50.19 -16.26 -31.79
N PHE A 5 50.53 -15.20 -31.04
CA PHE A 5 50.63 -13.79 -31.45
C PHE A 5 51.78 -13.62 -32.49
N HIS A 6 52.00 -12.55 -33.27
CA HIS A 6 51.86 -11.09 -33.12
C HIS A 6 51.91 -10.45 -34.53
N SER A 7 51.34 -9.26 -34.73
CA SER A 7 52.03 -8.18 -35.45
C SER A 7 51.39 -6.81 -35.15
N LYS A 8 52.24 -5.79 -34.95
CA LYS A 8 51.92 -4.38 -34.66
C LYS A 8 52.24 -3.54 -35.89
N VAL A 9 51.36 -2.62 -36.31
CA VAL A 9 51.66 -1.35 -37.06
C VAL A 9 50.42 -0.44 -36.85
N ALA A 10 50.44 0.62 -36.04
CA ALA A 10 51.00 1.97 -36.22
C ALA A 10 50.24 2.90 -37.21
N VAL A 11 49.61 3.94 -36.63
CA VAL A 11 49.53 5.36 -37.05
C VAL A 11 48.92 5.71 -38.44
N GLY A 12 47.92 6.60 -38.42
CA GLY A 12 47.52 7.36 -39.62
C GLY A 12 46.29 8.25 -39.43
N PHE A 13 46.53 9.52 -39.08
CA PHE A 13 45.56 10.62 -39.07
C PHE A 13 45.12 10.96 -40.51
N VAL A 14 43.81 11.05 -40.80
CA VAL A 14 43.28 11.94 -41.85
C VAL A 14 41.86 12.39 -41.47
N MET A 15 41.71 13.69 -41.19
CA MET A 15 40.44 14.41 -41.29
C MET A 15 39.98 14.44 -42.74
N VAL A 16 38.74 14.03 -43.02
CA VAL A 16 37.97 14.59 -44.15
C VAL A 16 36.57 14.90 -43.66
N ALA A 17 36.32 16.19 -43.49
CA ALA A 17 34.98 16.74 -43.44
C ALA A 17 34.40 16.71 -44.85
N MET A 18 33.22 16.11 -45.01
CA MET A 18 32.35 16.35 -46.15
C MET A 18 30.91 16.41 -45.67
N LEU A 19 30.37 17.63 -45.67
CA LEU A 19 28.94 17.90 -45.75
C LEU A 19 28.41 17.30 -47.05
N TRP A 20 27.21 16.70 -47.03
CA TRP A 20 25.97 17.33 -47.51
C TRP A 20 24.78 16.36 -47.51
N LEU A 21 23.60 16.98 -47.50
CA LEU A 21 22.25 16.49 -47.85
C LEU A 21 21.45 15.76 -46.77
N GLY A 22 20.41 16.46 -46.32
CA GLY A 22 19.40 15.97 -45.41
C GLY A 22 18.43 14.99 -46.03
N ALA A 23 17.79 14.25 -45.14
CA ALA A 23 16.46 13.68 -45.31
C ALA A 23 15.82 13.65 -43.92
N GLY A 24 14.59 14.16 -43.82
CA GLY A 24 13.86 14.27 -42.57
C GLY A 24 13.71 12.93 -41.86
N GLY A 25 14.18 12.90 -40.61
CA GLY A 25 13.79 11.89 -39.64
C GLY A 25 12.94 12.58 -38.57
N ALA A 26 11.62 12.44 -38.68
CA ALA A 26 10.71 12.74 -37.58
C ALA A 26 11.03 11.78 -36.43
N GLY A 27 11.94 12.18 -35.55
CA GLY A 27 12.20 11.50 -34.30
C GLY A 27 10.95 11.61 -33.45
N ALA A 28 10.15 10.55 -33.44
CA ALA A 28 9.07 10.36 -32.49
C ALA A 28 9.67 10.52 -31.08
N GLN A 29 9.39 11.67 -30.45
CA GLN A 29 9.60 11.83 -29.02
C GLN A 29 8.79 10.72 -28.34
N MET A 30 9.50 9.71 -27.83
CA MET A 30 8.94 8.77 -26.88
C MET A 30 8.46 9.59 -25.69
N ALA A 31 7.15 9.82 -25.62
CA ALA A 31 6.49 10.35 -24.45
C ALA A 31 6.78 9.39 -23.30
N VAL A 32 7.67 9.80 -22.42
CA VAL A 32 7.85 9.18 -21.11
C VAL A 32 6.47 9.25 -20.44
N PRO A 33 5.89 8.15 -19.94
CA PRO A 33 4.61 8.22 -19.26
C PRO A 33 4.79 9.11 -18.03
N SER A 34 4.20 10.30 -18.09
CA SER A 34 4.15 11.23 -16.97
C SER A 34 3.43 10.52 -15.82
N ALA A 35 4.07 10.52 -14.65
CA ALA A 35 3.42 10.15 -13.40
C ALA A 35 2.10 10.91 -13.28
N ALA A 36 1.04 10.21 -12.87
CA ALA A 36 -0.29 10.78 -12.71
C ALA A 36 -0.20 12.10 -11.91
N ALA A 37 -0.73 13.17 -12.49
CA ALA A 37 -0.78 14.47 -11.83
C ALA A 37 -1.52 14.33 -10.49
N PRO A 38 -1.07 15.02 -9.42
CA PRO A 38 -1.77 15.00 -8.15
C PRO A 38 -3.20 15.52 -8.35
N GLY A 39 -4.19 14.72 -7.98
CA GLY A 39 -5.58 15.18 -7.97
C GLY A 39 -5.76 16.33 -6.97
N PRO A 40 -6.87 17.09 -7.04
CA PRO A 40 -7.13 18.29 -6.21
C PRO A 40 -7.21 18.06 -4.69
N GLY A 41 -6.76 16.92 -4.16
CA GLY A 41 -6.63 16.60 -2.74
C GLY A 41 -5.23 16.19 -2.28
N SER A 42 -4.22 16.18 -3.16
CA SER A 42 -2.84 15.80 -2.81
C SER A 42 -2.17 16.70 -1.76
N ASP A 43 -2.63 17.95 -1.68
CA ASP A 43 -2.09 18.94 -0.75
C ASP A 43 -2.58 18.71 0.68
N ILE A 44 -3.61 17.89 0.87
CA ILE A 44 -4.22 17.61 2.18
C ILE A 44 -3.48 16.48 2.88
N LEU A 45 -3.23 15.40 2.13
CA LEU A 45 -2.65 14.18 2.63
C LEU A 45 -1.76 13.52 1.57
N ARG A 46 -0.59 13.06 2.00
CA ARG A 46 0.31 12.25 1.18
C ARG A 46 0.59 10.91 1.86
N ILE A 47 0.31 9.82 1.16
CA ILE A 47 0.77 8.48 1.58
C ILE A 47 2.27 8.41 1.34
N ARG A 48 3.02 8.06 2.39
CA ARG A 48 4.48 7.94 2.36
C ARG A 48 4.91 6.52 2.02
N LYS A 49 4.21 5.54 2.58
CA LYS A 49 4.55 4.13 2.45
C LYS A 49 3.34 3.26 2.77
N MET A 50 3.18 2.17 2.03
CA MET A 50 2.27 1.09 2.37
C MET A 50 3.06 -0.22 2.47
N SER A 51 2.99 -0.88 3.62
CA SER A 51 3.79 -2.06 3.94
C SER A 51 2.89 -3.22 4.42
N PRO A 52 2.56 -4.18 3.54
CA PRO A 52 1.99 -5.46 3.97
C PRO A 52 3.04 -6.26 4.74
N THR A 53 2.66 -6.81 5.89
CA THR A 53 3.52 -7.57 6.78
C THR A 53 2.73 -8.67 7.50
N THR A 54 3.47 -9.59 8.12
CA THR A 54 2.92 -10.58 9.03
C THR A 54 3.41 -10.27 10.43
N GLU A 55 2.51 -10.24 11.40
CA GLU A 55 2.81 -9.87 12.79
C GLU A 55 2.25 -10.90 13.76
N LYS A 56 3.02 -11.26 14.78
CA LYS A 56 2.59 -12.23 15.79
C LYS A 56 1.55 -11.61 16.71
N THR A 57 0.65 -12.45 17.20
CA THR A 57 -0.29 -12.06 18.26
C THR A 57 0.49 -11.52 19.47
N PRO A 58 0.19 -10.30 19.96
CA PRO A 58 0.89 -9.74 21.10
C PRO A 58 0.69 -10.54 22.39
N LEU A 59 1.72 -10.54 23.24
CA LEU A 59 1.66 -11.14 24.57
C LEU A 59 1.56 -10.06 25.64
N PHE A 60 0.46 -10.07 26.39
CA PHE A 60 0.27 -9.19 27.52
C PHE A 60 0.64 -9.89 28.83
N LYS A 61 1.40 -9.19 29.67
CA LYS A 61 1.63 -9.54 31.06
C LYS A 61 0.81 -8.59 31.93
N THR A 62 -0.03 -9.13 32.81
CA THR A 62 -0.82 -8.31 33.74
C THR A 62 -0.41 -8.65 35.18
N SER A 63 -0.62 -7.71 36.11
CA SER A 63 -0.29 -7.91 37.53
C SER A 63 -1.12 -9.02 38.20
N VAL A 64 -2.27 -9.37 37.62
CA VAL A 64 -3.23 -10.33 38.20
C VAL A 64 -3.06 -11.73 37.59
N GLN A 65 -2.45 -11.87 36.41
CA GLN A 65 -2.35 -13.15 35.71
C GLN A 65 -0.99 -13.30 35.01
N ALA A 66 -0.29 -14.39 35.34
CA ALA A 66 1.13 -14.60 35.04
C ALA A 66 1.47 -14.53 33.54
N GLN A 67 0.53 -14.82 32.65
CA GLN A 67 0.53 -14.51 31.22
C GLN A 67 -0.79 -15.03 30.62
N SER A 68 -1.42 -14.25 29.75
CA SER A 68 -2.43 -14.82 28.84
C SER A 68 -1.68 -15.71 27.85
N SER A 69 -1.68 -17.03 28.06
CA SER A 69 -1.09 -18.00 27.14
C SER A 69 -1.99 -18.18 25.90
N GLY A 70 -2.16 -17.11 25.14
CA GLY A 70 -2.80 -17.15 23.83
C GLY A 70 -1.89 -17.84 22.81
N ARG A 71 -2.48 -18.52 21.83
CA ARG A 71 -1.72 -19.04 20.69
C ARG A 71 -1.05 -17.87 19.96
N LEU A 72 0.26 -17.97 19.73
CA LEU A 72 1.04 -16.99 18.96
C LEU A 72 0.79 -17.13 17.45
N THR A 73 -0.44 -16.84 17.04
CA THR A 73 -0.85 -16.90 15.64
C THR A 73 -0.35 -15.69 14.85
N ASP A 74 -0.12 -15.92 13.56
CA ASP A 74 0.32 -14.91 12.59
C ASP A 74 -0.86 -14.13 12.04
N TRP A 75 -0.89 -12.83 12.32
CA TRP A 75 -1.82 -11.89 11.72
C TRP A 75 -1.21 -11.33 10.46
N TRP A 76 -2.03 -11.15 9.43
CA TRP A 76 -1.64 -10.31 8.31
C TRP A 76 -2.08 -8.88 8.60
N ARG A 77 -1.18 -7.92 8.33
CA ARG A 77 -1.36 -6.49 8.59
C ARG A 77 -0.88 -5.71 7.39
N VAL A 78 -1.58 -4.65 7.01
CA VAL A 78 -1.04 -3.60 6.16
C VAL A 78 -0.91 -2.32 6.95
N VAL A 79 0.29 -1.73 6.92
CA VAL A 79 0.59 -0.45 7.56
C VAL A 79 0.69 0.63 6.50
N VAL A 80 -0.02 1.73 6.70
CA VAL A 80 0.01 2.92 5.84
C VAL A 80 0.58 4.07 6.66
N GLU A 81 1.76 4.53 6.27
CA GLU A 81 2.37 5.75 6.80
C GLU A 81 1.94 6.92 5.92
N PHE A 82 1.43 7.99 6.53
CA PHE A 82 0.94 9.15 5.80
C PHE A 82 1.28 10.46 6.51
N GLU A 83 1.23 11.56 5.76
CA GLU A 83 1.55 12.90 6.22
C GLU A 83 0.41 13.85 5.87
N THR A 84 -0.06 14.63 6.84
CA THR A 84 -1.13 15.62 6.69
C THR A 84 -0.56 17.04 6.73
N ALA A 85 -1.06 17.92 5.86
CA ALA A 85 -0.61 19.31 5.79
C ALA A 85 -1.44 20.32 6.60
N PRO A 86 -2.79 20.26 6.62
CA PRO A 86 -3.61 21.14 7.43
C PRO A 86 -3.36 20.97 8.93
N GLU A 87 -3.57 22.03 9.71
CA GLU A 87 -3.39 22.02 11.17
C GLU A 87 -4.27 20.95 11.84
N TRP A 88 -5.53 20.86 11.41
CA TRP A 88 -6.49 19.86 11.84
C TRP A 88 -7.32 19.39 10.64
N ILE A 89 -7.65 18.10 10.64
CA ILE A 89 -8.61 17.47 9.74
C ILE A 89 -9.66 16.76 10.57
N ASP A 90 -10.93 17.13 10.36
CA ASP A 90 -12.04 16.59 11.15
C ASP A 90 -12.22 15.08 10.92
N GLU A 91 -12.23 14.65 9.65
CA GLU A 91 -12.43 13.24 9.27
C GLU A 91 -11.59 12.85 8.06
N LEU A 92 -10.93 11.70 8.13
CA LEU A 92 -10.30 11.02 7.01
C LEU A 92 -10.84 9.60 6.89
N GLU A 93 -11.42 9.26 5.74
CA GLU A 93 -11.97 7.94 5.47
C GLU A 93 -10.96 7.13 4.65
N PHE A 94 -10.48 6.04 5.24
CA PHE A 94 -9.59 5.09 4.58
C PHE A 94 -10.40 3.86 4.18
N THR A 95 -10.44 3.55 2.89
CA THR A 95 -10.97 2.28 2.37
C THR A 95 -9.84 1.41 1.90
N TYR A 96 -9.74 0.21 2.47
CA TYR A 96 -8.75 -0.80 2.14
C TYR A 96 -9.37 -1.88 1.27
N TYR A 97 -8.60 -2.32 0.28
CA TYR A 97 -8.95 -3.41 -0.62
C TYR A 97 -7.83 -4.46 -0.56
N VAL A 98 -8.20 -5.72 -0.32
CA VAL A 98 -7.25 -6.83 -0.19
C VAL A 98 -7.68 -7.96 -1.10
N TYR A 99 -6.87 -8.26 -2.11
CA TYR A 99 -7.15 -9.31 -3.07
C TYR A 99 -6.31 -10.56 -2.81
N MET A 100 -6.98 -11.71 -2.94
CA MET A 100 -6.43 -13.03 -2.71
C MET A 100 -7.00 -14.02 -3.74
N LYS A 101 -6.26 -15.10 -3.99
CA LYS A 101 -6.82 -16.30 -4.61
C LYS A 101 -7.15 -17.30 -3.51
N ASP A 102 -8.43 -17.57 -3.29
CA ASP A 102 -8.94 -18.44 -2.24
C ASP A 102 -8.46 -19.89 -2.45
N GLN A 103 -7.47 -20.30 -1.66
CA GLN A 103 -6.94 -21.65 -1.69
C GLN A 103 -7.97 -22.71 -1.28
N SER A 104 -8.94 -22.35 -0.43
CA SER A 104 -10.02 -23.25 -0.02
C SER A 104 -11.05 -23.50 -1.12
N ASN A 105 -11.08 -22.65 -2.15
CA ASN A 105 -12.03 -22.70 -3.26
C ASN A 105 -11.32 -22.73 -4.63
N ARG A 106 -10.36 -23.63 -4.80
CA ARG A 106 -9.64 -23.87 -6.07
C ARG A 106 -9.02 -22.60 -6.71
N GLY A 107 -8.62 -21.64 -5.89
CA GLY A 107 -8.01 -20.38 -6.35
C GLY A 107 -9.03 -19.35 -6.86
N ALA A 108 -10.30 -19.45 -6.45
CA ALA A 108 -11.31 -18.45 -6.76
C ALA A 108 -10.85 -17.05 -6.33
N GLU A 109 -11.04 -16.06 -7.19
CA GLU A 109 -10.64 -14.69 -6.93
C GLU A 109 -11.58 -14.05 -5.91
N VAL A 110 -11.00 -13.46 -4.86
CA VAL A 110 -11.76 -12.76 -3.83
C VAL A 110 -11.08 -11.44 -3.50
N MET A 111 -11.89 -10.41 -3.29
CA MET A 111 -11.43 -9.12 -2.79
C MET A 111 -12.21 -8.78 -1.53
N PHE A 112 -11.49 -8.54 -0.44
CA PHE A 112 -12.08 -8.01 0.79
C PHE A 112 -12.01 -6.49 0.81
N ARG A 113 -13.05 -5.87 1.37
CA ARG A 113 -13.09 -4.42 1.62
C ARG A 113 -13.31 -4.15 3.09
N GLY A 114 -12.63 -3.11 3.58
CA GLY A 114 -12.73 -2.63 4.95
C GLY A 114 -12.52 -1.14 4.99
N ALA A 115 -13.28 -0.44 5.83
CA ALA A 115 -13.18 1.00 5.97
C ALA A 115 -12.91 1.38 7.42
N VAL A 116 -12.13 2.46 7.61
CA VAL A 116 -11.89 3.08 8.90
C VAL A 116 -11.87 4.59 8.71
N THR A 117 -12.56 5.31 9.60
CA THR A 117 -12.56 6.77 9.61
C THR A 117 -11.77 7.25 10.81
N TYR A 118 -10.71 8.01 10.56
CA TYR A 118 -9.97 8.71 11.60
C TYR A 118 -10.59 10.09 11.84
N VAL A 119 -10.64 10.51 13.11
CA VAL A 119 -11.20 11.80 13.50
C VAL A 119 -10.18 12.66 14.25
N ASN A 120 -10.35 13.98 14.18
CA ASN A 120 -9.50 14.96 14.86
C ASN A 120 -8.00 14.72 14.55
N VAL A 121 -7.66 14.60 13.28
CA VAL A 121 -6.31 14.27 12.84
C VAL A 121 -5.47 15.55 12.78
N PRO A 122 -4.42 15.72 13.60
CA PRO A 122 -3.59 16.91 13.56
C PRO A 122 -2.65 16.89 12.34
N LYS A 123 -1.99 18.03 12.09
CA LYS A 123 -0.88 18.10 11.14
C LYS A 123 0.26 17.15 11.53
N GLY A 124 0.89 16.54 10.53
CA GLY A 124 2.16 15.84 10.71
C GLY A 124 2.13 14.40 10.20
N LYS A 125 2.94 13.54 10.84
CA LYS A 125 3.12 12.14 10.43
C LYS A 125 2.23 11.23 11.23
N HIS A 126 1.62 10.29 10.54
CA HIS A 126 0.61 9.38 11.08
C HIS A 126 0.77 7.98 10.54
N ILE A 127 0.18 7.04 11.25
CA ILE A 127 0.13 5.63 10.85
C ILE A 127 -1.32 5.17 10.93
N GLY A 128 -1.75 4.40 9.92
CA GLY A 128 -3.00 3.67 9.92
C GLY A 128 -2.76 2.21 9.53
N ASP A 129 -3.62 1.31 9.99
CA ASP A 129 -3.50 -0.10 9.67
C ASP A 129 -4.83 -0.83 9.50
N MET A 130 -4.75 -1.98 8.85
CA MET A 130 -5.85 -2.89 8.60
C MET A 130 -5.35 -4.33 8.67
N PHE A 131 -6.18 -5.23 9.18
CA PHE A 131 -5.78 -6.59 9.53
C PHE A 131 -6.67 -7.65 8.89
N LEU A 132 -6.09 -8.83 8.68
CA LEU A 132 -6.82 -10.08 8.47
C LEU A 132 -6.57 -11.01 9.65
N HIS A 133 -7.63 -11.65 10.13
CA HIS A 133 -7.54 -12.64 11.19
C HIS A 133 -6.69 -13.86 10.76
N PRO A 134 -5.91 -14.48 11.64
CA PRO A 134 -5.06 -15.63 11.32
C PRO A 134 -5.84 -16.79 10.69
N SER A 135 -7.07 -17.07 11.14
CA SER A 135 -7.92 -18.09 10.53
C SER A 135 -8.31 -17.79 9.09
N THR A 136 -8.49 -16.51 8.74
CA THR A 136 -8.77 -16.09 7.36
C THR A 136 -7.54 -16.34 6.49
N VAL A 137 -6.36 -15.94 6.96
CA VAL A 137 -5.10 -16.18 6.25
C VAL A 137 -4.84 -17.69 6.07
N ALA A 138 -5.07 -18.48 7.12
CA ALA A 138 -4.89 -19.93 7.08
C ALA A 138 -5.85 -20.64 6.10
N ARG A 139 -7.08 -20.14 5.93
CA ARG A 139 -8.07 -20.69 5.01
C ARG A 139 -7.86 -20.23 3.57
N MET A 140 -7.67 -18.93 3.38
CA MET A 140 -7.69 -18.30 2.06
C MET A 140 -6.32 -18.27 1.40
N GLY A 141 -5.24 -18.32 2.18
CA GLY A 141 -3.86 -18.31 1.69
C GLY A 141 -3.20 -16.94 1.77
N ARG A 142 -2.33 -16.65 0.79
CA ARG A 142 -1.51 -15.44 0.75
C ARG A 142 -2.26 -14.27 0.11
N VAL A 143 -2.06 -13.07 0.66
CA VAL A 143 -2.48 -11.82 0.02
C VAL A 143 -1.61 -11.53 -1.19
N GLU A 144 -2.24 -11.31 -2.35
CA GLU A 144 -1.52 -11.01 -3.60
C GLU A 144 -1.41 -9.51 -3.85
N GLN A 145 -2.48 -8.75 -3.57
CA GLN A 145 -2.53 -7.31 -3.84
C GLN A 145 -3.29 -6.57 -2.73
N VAL A 146 -2.84 -5.35 -2.46
CA VAL A 146 -3.46 -4.45 -1.48
C VAL A 146 -3.53 -3.06 -2.08
N ALA A 147 -4.62 -2.35 -1.78
CA ALA A 147 -4.75 -0.95 -2.07
C ALA A 147 -5.44 -0.23 -0.91
N VAL A 148 -5.16 1.06 -0.81
CA VAL A 148 -5.85 1.98 0.10
C VAL A 148 -6.27 3.21 -0.69
N VAL A 149 -7.50 3.64 -0.48
CA VAL A 149 -8.06 4.88 -1.02
C VAL A 149 -8.48 5.74 0.17
N VAL A 150 -7.94 6.95 0.23
CA VAL A 150 -8.20 7.90 1.31
C VAL A 150 -9.08 9.02 0.77
N LYS A 151 -10.20 9.27 1.45
CA LYS A 151 -11.12 10.37 1.15
C LYS A 151 -11.13 11.40 2.27
N HIS A 152 -11.26 12.65 1.86
CA HIS A 152 -11.50 13.79 2.73
C HIS A 152 -12.70 14.57 2.16
N LYS A 153 -13.73 14.79 2.98
CA LYS A 153 -14.99 15.46 2.56
C LYS A 153 -15.60 14.85 1.29
N GLY A 154 -15.57 13.53 1.18
CA GLY A 154 -16.11 12.76 0.04
C GLY A 154 -15.24 12.72 -1.21
N ALA A 155 -14.21 13.56 -1.32
CA ALA A 155 -13.26 13.56 -2.44
C ALA A 155 -12.04 12.68 -2.13
N VAL A 156 -11.51 12.00 -3.15
CA VAL A 156 -10.27 11.21 -3.01
C VAL A 156 -9.09 12.16 -2.82
N ALA A 157 -8.44 12.05 -1.66
CA ALA A 157 -7.26 12.83 -1.31
C ALA A 157 -5.95 12.12 -1.71
N ALA A 158 -5.89 10.80 -1.51
CA ALA A 158 -4.74 9.98 -1.89
C ALA A 158 -5.15 8.53 -2.14
N MET A 159 -4.31 7.79 -2.86
CA MET A 159 -4.44 6.36 -3.05
C MET A 159 -3.06 5.72 -3.19
N GLU A 160 -2.92 4.46 -2.79
CA GLU A 160 -1.68 3.69 -2.91
C GLU A 160 -2.02 2.21 -3.16
N SER A 161 -1.18 1.51 -3.91
CA SER A 161 -1.43 0.11 -4.30
C SER A 161 -0.13 -0.66 -4.48
N THR A 162 -0.10 -1.92 -4.02
CA THR A 162 1.05 -2.81 -4.28
C THR A 162 1.09 -3.31 -5.73
N ALA A 163 -0.03 -3.22 -6.45
CA ALA A 163 -0.13 -3.69 -7.82
C ALA A 163 0.20 -2.57 -8.82
N LYS A 164 0.87 -2.93 -9.92
CA LYS A 164 1.16 -2.00 -11.04
C LYS A 164 -0.09 -1.57 -11.80
N MET A 165 -1.14 -2.39 -11.75
CA MET A 165 -2.41 -2.06 -12.40
C MET A 165 -3.14 -1.01 -11.56
N PRO A 166 -3.46 0.17 -12.12
CA PRO A 166 -4.23 1.18 -11.40
C PRO A 166 -5.67 0.70 -11.18
N ASN A 167 -6.26 1.10 -10.05
CA ASN A 167 -7.68 0.92 -9.74
C ASN A 167 -8.21 -0.52 -9.92
N TRP A 168 -7.36 -1.52 -9.68
CA TRP A 168 -7.75 -2.93 -9.82
C TRP A 168 -8.92 -3.32 -8.90
N TRP A 169 -9.11 -2.59 -7.81
CA TRP A 169 -10.19 -2.79 -6.86
C TRP A 169 -11.59 -2.54 -7.43
N ASP A 170 -11.72 -1.83 -8.54
CA ASP A 170 -13.03 -1.61 -9.20
C ASP A 170 -13.46 -2.82 -10.05
N ARG A 171 -12.57 -3.81 -10.25
CA ARG A 171 -12.79 -4.96 -11.14
C ARG A 171 -13.40 -6.18 -10.46
N PHE A 172 -13.38 -6.22 -9.13
CA PHE A 172 -13.85 -7.36 -8.34
C PHE A 172 -14.95 -6.92 -7.38
N PRO A 173 -16.02 -7.70 -7.20
CA PRO A 173 -17.01 -7.40 -6.18
C PRO A 173 -16.38 -7.54 -4.78
N PRO A 174 -16.50 -6.52 -3.91
CA PRO A 174 -15.95 -6.58 -2.56
C PRO A 174 -16.78 -7.49 -1.66
N VAL A 175 -16.10 -8.23 -0.79
CA VAL A 175 -16.68 -8.89 0.37
C VAL A 175 -16.33 -8.08 1.62
N ASP A 176 -17.37 -7.56 2.30
CA ASP A 176 -17.21 -6.76 3.52
C ASP A 176 -17.16 -7.63 4.78
N GLY A 177 -16.75 -7.04 5.90
CA GLY A 177 -16.83 -7.67 7.24
C GLY A 177 -15.71 -8.66 7.58
N VAL A 178 -14.72 -8.80 6.70
CA VAL A 178 -13.57 -9.70 6.91
C VAL A 178 -12.31 -8.94 7.34
N LEU A 179 -12.12 -7.73 6.81
CA LEU A 179 -11.02 -6.85 7.23
C LEU A 179 -11.35 -6.19 8.57
N LEU A 180 -10.37 -6.16 9.46
CA LEU A 180 -10.50 -5.69 10.83
C LEU A 180 -9.65 -4.43 11.04
N ASN A 181 -10.25 -3.38 11.58
CA ASN A 181 -9.50 -2.20 12.01
C ASN A 181 -8.77 -2.48 13.33
N ARG A 182 -7.81 -1.62 13.70
CA ARG A 182 -6.98 -1.81 14.91
C ARG A 182 -7.80 -2.08 16.18
N ALA A 183 -8.89 -1.35 16.39
CA ALA A 183 -9.73 -1.46 17.57
C ALA A 183 -10.42 -2.84 17.71
N GLN A 184 -10.55 -3.58 16.61
CA GLN A 184 -11.12 -4.93 16.58
C GLN A 184 -10.09 -6.05 16.76
N THR A 185 -8.84 -5.70 17.07
CA THR A 185 -7.73 -6.65 17.16
C THR A 185 -7.01 -6.60 18.51
N PRO A 186 -6.21 -7.63 18.85
CA PRO A 186 -5.32 -7.59 20.01
C PRO A 186 -4.28 -6.46 19.98
N PHE A 187 -4.05 -5.82 18.83
CA PHE A 187 -3.11 -4.69 18.70
C PHE A 187 -3.70 -3.37 19.16
N SER A 188 -4.99 -3.32 19.50
CA SER A 188 -5.70 -2.11 19.93
C SER A 188 -5.04 -1.35 21.08
N VAL A 189 -4.35 -2.03 22.00
CA VAL A 189 -3.74 -1.41 23.19
C VAL A 189 -2.24 -1.16 23.05
N ILE A 190 -1.63 -1.51 21.92
CA ILE A 190 -0.19 -1.32 21.66
C ILE A 190 -0.02 0.02 20.98
N ASP A 191 0.98 0.80 21.37
CA ASP A 191 1.28 2.12 20.78
C ASP A 191 0.03 2.99 20.61
N PHE A 192 -0.90 2.94 21.57
CA PHE A 192 -2.25 3.51 21.43
C PHE A 192 -2.23 4.97 20.94
N ASP A 193 -1.36 5.79 21.53
CA ASP A 193 -1.23 7.22 21.23
C ASP A 193 -0.55 7.51 19.88
N ALA A 194 0.07 6.51 19.23
CA ALA A 194 0.68 6.67 17.91
C ALA A 194 -0.35 6.59 16.76
N PHE A 195 -1.57 6.17 17.06
CA PHE A 195 -2.66 6.03 16.09
C PHE A 195 -3.75 7.07 16.34
N ASN A 196 -4.36 7.55 15.25
CA ASN A 196 -5.46 8.49 15.34
C ASN A 196 -6.72 7.83 15.90
N ALA A 197 -7.56 8.63 16.54
CA ALA A 197 -8.85 8.18 17.06
C ALA A 197 -9.74 7.67 15.92
N ILE A 198 -10.32 6.49 16.10
CA ILE A 198 -11.25 5.89 15.14
C ILE A 198 -12.67 6.34 15.47
N LYS A 199 -13.40 6.81 14.45
CA LYS A 199 -14.82 7.16 14.56
C LYS A 199 -15.61 5.93 15.04
N PRO A 200 -16.33 6.00 16.17
CA PRO A 200 -17.17 4.89 16.61
C PRO A 200 -18.26 4.60 15.57
N VAL A 201 -18.50 3.32 15.28
CA VAL A 201 -19.68 2.93 14.50
C VAL A 201 -20.90 3.23 15.36
N ALA A 202 -21.75 4.17 14.92
CA ALA A 202 -23.00 4.45 15.61
C ALA A 202 -23.79 3.14 15.72
N ALA A 203 -24.17 2.76 16.95
CA ALA A 203 -25.01 1.60 17.16
C ALA A 203 -26.34 1.84 16.43
N SER A 204 -26.69 0.97 15.48
CA SER A 204 -28.04 1.02 14.89
C SER A 204 -29.06 0.82 16.01
N PRO A 205 -30.06 1.70 16.16
CA PRO A 205 -31.15 1.46 17.09
C PRO A 205 -31.82 0.14 16.68
N ARG A 206 -31.90 -0.80 17.62
CA ARG A 206 -32.60 -2.07 17.45
C ARG A 206 -34.10 -1.87 17.49
#